data_AF-A0A9N8ETM3-F1
#
_entry.id   AF-A0A9N8ETM3-F1
#
_cell.length_a   1.000
_cell.length_b   1.000
_cell.length_c   1.000
_cell.angle_alpha   90.00
_cell.angle_beta   90.00
_cell.angle_gamma   90.00
#
_symmetry.space_group_name_H-M   'P 1'
#
loop_
_entity.id
_entity.type
_entity.pdbx_description
1 polymer ?
#
loop_
_entity_poly.entity_id
_entity_poly.type
_entity_poly.pdbx_seq_one_letter_code
_entity_poly.pdbx_strand_id
1 'polypeptide(L)'
;MDDWFHINGKPNEKMEDDTWYRTEIAGFLVRYRRKGISAEAHIYLDGPKERLTMKTYKGFVRVDVPWRITPENYKGAVGMLGSFDENGARNGRDGKHIGNHNEFGQEWQVREDELKLFNSYEGAVSAPEKCKLPEFTMAQQQMRKRRLAESTLSQEDIEKACAHLPENQRSACEYDVIATQDIDMASVW
;
A
#
# COMPACT_ATOMS: atom_id res chain seq x y z
N MET A 1 10.78 19.98 -9.38
CA MET A 1 11.68 18.92 -8.89
C MET A 1 11.61 17.82 -9.91
N ASP A 2 12.72 17.51 -10.58
CA ASP A 2 12.77 16.37 -11.48
C ASP A 2 12.70 15.11 -10.62
N ASP A 3 11.54 14.45 -10.61
CA ASP A 3 11.32 13.20 -9.88
C ASP A 3 12.19 12.11 -10.51
N TRP A 4 13.39 11.94 -9.98
CA TRP A 4 14.23 10.78 -10.31
C TRP A 4 13.56 9.53 -9.74
N PHE A 5 12.99 8.74 -10.64
CA PHE A 5 12.53 7.40 -10.33
C PHE A 5 13.76 6.53 -10.03
N HIS A 6 13.84 5.99 -8.81
CA HIS A 6 14.94 5.11 -8.41
C HIS A 6 14.49 3.65 -8.47
N ILE A 7 15.30 2.80 -9.08
CA ILE A 7 15.14 1.34 -9.00
C ILE A 7 16.42 0.79 -8.39
N ASN A 8 16.29 -0.03 -7.33
CA ASN A 8 17.44 -0.61 -6.61
C ASN A 8 18.46 0.47 -6.19
N GLY A 9 17.97 1.62 -5.71
CA GLY A 9 18.81 2.74 -5.28
C GLY A 9 19.53 3.50 -6.40
N LYS A 10 19.29 3.16 -7.68
CA LYS A 10 19.91 3.85 -8.83
C LYS A 10 18.89 4.76 -9.52
N PRO A 11 19.24 6.01 -9.84
CA PRO A 11 18.39 6.88 -10.63
C PRO A 11 18.21 6.29 -12.02
N ASN A 12 16.98 6.32 -12.53
CA ASN A 12 16.66 5.86 -13.87
C ASN A 12 16.51 7.06 -14.84
N GLU A 13 16.60 6.79 -16.14
CA GLU A 13 16.35 7.78 -17.17
C GLU A 13 14.90 8.28 -17.13
N LYS A 14 14.66 9.44 -17.75
CA LYS A 14 13.32 10.01 -17.85
C LYS A 14 12.40 9.03 -18.59
N MET A 15 11.31 8.65 -17.95
CA MET A 15 10.29 7.79 -18.55
C MET A 15 9.41 8.60 -19.50
N GLU A 16 9.06 7.98 -20.62
CA GLU A 16 7.97 8.41 -21.50
C GLU A 16 6.62 8.05 -20.87
N ASP A 17 5.63 8.90 -21.10
CA ASP A 17 4.30 8.73 -20.53
C ASP A 17 3.54 7.57 -21.20
N ASP A 18 2.90 6.75 -20.38
CA ASP A 18 2.17 5.52 -20.73
C ASP A 18 3.01 4.43 -21.44
N THR A 19 4.34 4.55 -21.41
CA THR A 19 5.27 3.55 -21.96
C THR A 19 5.66 2.51 -20.91
N TRP A 20 5.65 1.22 -21.28
CA TRP A 20 6.08 0.12 -20.42
C TRP A 20 7.59 -0.10 -20.49
N TYR A 21 8.21 -0.14 -19.32
CA TYR A 21 9.62 -0.46 -19.11
C TYR A 21 9.75 -1.79 -18.38
N ARG A 22 10.97 -2.34 -18.37
CA ARG A 22 11.31 -3.59 -17.67
C ARG A 22 12.57 -3.42 -16.83
N THR A 23 12.59 -4.08 -15.69
CA THR A 23 13.74 -4.17 -14.79
C THR A 23 13.68 -5.47 -14.00
N GLU A 24 14.61 -5.67 -13.08
CA GLU A 24 14.66 -6.80 -12.17
C GLU A 24 14.82 -6.31 -10.73
N ILE A 25 14.04 -6.87 -9.81
CA ILE A 25 14.17 -6.63 -8.37
C ILE A 25 14.30 -7.98 -7.69
N ALA A 26 15.44 -8.22 -7.04
CA ALA A 26 15.73 -9.47 -6.33
C ALA A 26 15.51 -10.75 -7.15
N GLY A 27 15.87 -10.75 -8.44
CA GLY A 27 15.66 -11.91 -9.33
C GLY A 27 14.33 -11.91 -10.07
N PHE A 28 13.36 -11.09 -9.66
CA PHE A 28 12.02 -11.08 -10.24
C PHE A 28 11.90 -10.03 -11.35
N LEU A 29 11.31 -10.43 -12.47
CA LEU A 29 10.98 -9.51 -13.56
C LEU A 29 9.95 -8.50 -13.08
N VAL A 30 10.24 -7.22 -13.28
CA VAL A 30 9.32 -6.12 -13.03
C VAL A 30 9.03 -5.39 -14.32
N ARG A 31 7.75 -5.26 -14.66
CA ARG A 31 7.29 -4.34 -15.70
C ARG A 31 6.65 -3.13 -15.05
N TYR A 32 6.94 -1.93 -15.50
CA TYR A 32 6.38 -0.72 -14.89
C TYR A 32 6.13 0.37 -15.93
N ARG A 33 5.19 1.26 -15.65
CA ARG A 33 4.89 2.45 -16.44
C ARG A 33 4.44 3.61 -15.56
N ARG A 34 4.52 4.82 -16.08
CA ARG A 34 3.94 6.04 -15.49
C ARG A 34 2.91 6.60 -16.46
N LYS A 35 1.78 7.09 -15.94
CA LYS A 35 0.75 7.78 -16.72
C LYS A 35 0.31 9.03 -15.95
N GLY A 36 0.84 10.18 -16.34
CA GLY A 36 0.69 11.45 -15.63
C GLY A 36 1.20 11.37 -14.18
N ILE A 37 0.26 11.45 -13.24
CA ILE A 37 0.53 11.38 -11.78
C ILE A 37 0.35 9.98 -11.18
N SER A 38 0.01 9.00 -12.02
CA SER A 38 -0.12 7.60 -11.63
C SER A 38 1.08 6.79 -12.08
N ALA A 39 1.40 5.72 -11.36
CA ALA A 39 2.32 4.69 -11.84
C ALA A 39 1.72 3.30 -11.61
N GLU A 40 2.15 2.34 -12.43
CA GLU A 40 1.75 0.95 -12.32
C GLU A 40 2.99 0.06 -12.49
N ALA A 41 3.14 -0.93 -11.62
CA ALA A 41 4.19 -1.93 -11.68
C ALA A 41 3.63 -3.34 -11.49
N HIS A 42 4.15 -4.29 -12.25
CA HIS A 42 3.86 -5.72 -12.19
C HIS A 42 5.14 -6.47 -11.85
N ILE A 43 5.16 -7.13 -10.71
CA ILE A 43 6.28 -7.97 -10.25
C ILE A 43 5.86 -9.42 -10.47
N TYR A 44 6.49 -10.11 -11.41
CA TYR A 44 6.13 -11.48 -11.79
C TYR A 44 6.85 -12.47 -10.87
N LEU A 45 6.09 -13.30 -10.16
CA LEU A 45 6.61 -14.29 -9.20
C LEU A 45 6.80 -15.65 -9.88
N ASP A 46 5.76 -16.16 -10.55
CA ASP A 46 5.82 -17.37 -11.36
C ASP A 46 4.93 -17.25 -12.61
N GLY A 47 5.56 -17.21 -13.77
CA GLY A 47 4.88 -17.05 -15.05
C GLY A 47 4.08 -15.74 -15.19
N PRO A 48 3.21 -15.63 -16.21
CA PRO A 48 2.53 -14.37 -16.54
C PRO A 48 1.30 -14.06 -15.65
N LYS A 49 0.77 -15.05 -14.93
CA LYS A 49 -0.48 -14.92 -14.15
C LYS A 49 -0.24 -14.63 -12.68
N GLU A 50 0.87 -15.10 -12.11
CA GLU A 50 1.23 -14.79 -10.74
C GLU A 50 2.10 -13.54 -10.70
N ARG A 51 1.47 -12.39 -10.43
CA ARG A 51 2.17 -11.13 -10.29
C ARG A 51 1.59 -10.26 -9.20
N LEU A 52 2.45 -9.60 -8.44
CA LEU A 52 2.04 -8.48 -7.60
C LEU A 52 1.75 -7.29 -8.51
N THR A 53 0.62 -6.63 -8.31
CA THR A 53 0.30 -5.38 -9.02
C THR A 53 0.38 -4.23 -8.04
N MET A 54 1.26 -3.28 -8.30
CA MET A 54 1.39 -2.05 -7.53
C MET A 54 0.88 -0.90 -8.37
N LYS A 55 -0.05 -0.12 -7.84
CA LYS A 55 -0.53 1.12 -8.46
C LYS A 55 -0.26 2.28 -7.52
N THR A 56 0.15 3.42 -8.05
CA THR A 56 0.28 4.65 -7.28
C THR A 56 -0.51 5.78 -7.92
N TYR A 57 -1.00 6.71 -7.10
CA TYR A 57 -1.67 7.93 -7.53
C TYR A 57 -1.56 8.98 -6.44
N LYS A 58 -1.07 10.18 -6.77
CA LYS A 58 -0.89 11.30 -5.83
C LYS A 58 -0.21 10.88 -4.50
N GLY A 59 0.74 9.94 -4.56
CA GLY A 59 1.47 9.43 -3.39
C GLY A 59 0.79 8.29 -2.63
N PHE A 60 -0.46 7.93 -2.95
CA PHE A 60 -1.10 6.71 -2.46
C PHE A 60 -0.57 5.50 -3.20
N VAL A 61 -0.54 4.36 -2.51
CA VAL A 61 -0.07 3.08 -3.07
C VAL A 61 -1.13 2.02 -2.79
N ARG A 62 -1.53 1.30 -3.83
CA ARG A 62 -2.28 0.05 -3.74
C ARG A 62 -1.40 -1.10 -4.19
N VAL A 63 -1.46 -2.22 -3.45
CA VAL A 63 -0.77 -3.45 -3.80
C VAL A 63 -1.79 -4.58 -3.84
N ASP A 64 -1.95 -5.19 -5.02
CA ASP A 64 -2.74 -6.40 -5.20
C ASP A 64 -1.83 -7.62 -5.15
N VAL A 65 -2.14 -8.53 -4.21
CA VAL A 65 -1.42 -9.80 -4.01
C VAL A 65 -2.34 -10.94 -4.45
N PRO A 66 -2.04 -11.67 -5.54
CA PRO A 66 -2.91 -12.72 -6.07
C PRO A 66 -2.73 -14.06 -5.34
N TRP A 67 -2.81 -14.04 -4.01
CA TRP A 67 -2.46 -15.17 -3.13
C TRP A 67 -3.25 -16.47 -3.37
N ARG A 68 -4.40 -16.39 -4.04
CA ARG A 68 -5.23 -17.56 -4.40
C ARG A 68 -4.72 -18.33 -5.62
N ILE A 69 -3.86 -17.73 -6.45
CA ILE A 69 -3.39 -18.36 -7.69
C ILE A 69 -2.39 -19.47 -7.38
N THR A 70 -1.47 -19.22 -6.43
CA THR A 70 -0.41 -20.14 -5.98
C THR A 70 -0.20 -20.00 -4.47
N PRO A 71 -1.14 -20.50 -3.66
CA PRO A 71 -1.08 -20.42 -2.19
C PRO A 71 0.25 -20.90 -1.60
N GLU A 72 0.90 -21.86 -2.25
CA GLU A 72 2.16 -22.46 -1.82
C GLU A 72 3.30 -21.45 -1.73
N ASN A 73 3.31 -20.42 -2.59
CA ASN A 73 4.33 -19.36 -2.58
C ASN A 73 4.20 -18.42 -1.37
N TYR A 74 3.06 -18.48 -0.67
CA TYR A 74 2.77 -17.64 0.49
C TYR A 74 2.80 -18.43 1.80
N LYS A 75 3.07 -19.74 1.75
CA LYS A 75 3.14 -20.57 2.95
C LYS A 75 4.22 -20.06 3.91
N GLY A 76 3.84 -19.91 5.17
CA GLY A 76 4.71 -19.34 6.21
C GLY A 76 4.92 -17.83 6.11
N ALA A 77 4.30 -17.14 5.15
CA ALA A 77 4.36 -15.69 5.08
C ALA A 77 3.66 -15.07 6.29
N VAL A 78 4.34 -14.11 6.92
CA VAL A 78 3.84 -13.37 8.07
C VAL A 78 4.31 -11.92 7.98
N GLY A 79 3.47 -10.97 8.38
CA GLY A 79 3.79 -9.55 8.28
C GLY A 79 2.59 -8.68 8.64
N MET A 80 2.59 -7.43 8.18
CA MET A 80 1.46 -6.50 8.37
C MET A 80 0.15 -6.97 7.72
N LEU A 81 0.20 -7.89 6.75
CA LEU A 81 -1.00 -8.51 6.17
C LEU A 81 -1.52 -9.70 7.01
N GLY A 82 -0.84 -10.04 8.10
CA GLY A 82 -1.12 -11.20 8.95
C GLY A 82 -0.35 -12.46 8.52
N SER A 83 -0.55 -13.53 9.30
CA SER A 83 -0.04 -14.88 9.00
C SER A 83 -0.88 -15.53 7.91
N PHE A 84 -0.27 -15.94 6.80
CA PHE A 84 -0.97 -16.61 5.71
C PHE A 84 -1.55 -17.96 6.15
N ASP A 85 -0.75 -18.77 6.85
CA ASP A 85 -1.12 -20.12 7.28
C ASP A 85 -2.23 -20.12 8.35
N GLU A 86 -2.42 -18.99 9.05
CA GLU A 86 -3.42 -18.79 10.08
C GLU A 86 -4.53 -17.81 9.64
N ASN A 87 -4.85 -17.77 8.34
CA ASN A 87 -5.97 -16.98 7.78
C ASN A 87 -5.91 -15.48 8.12
N GLY A 88 -4.71 -14.87 8.05
CA GLY A 88 -4.50 -13.45 8.33
C GLY A 88 -4.41 -13.12 9.83
N ALA A 89 -4.13 -14.10 10.69
CA ALA A 89 -3.95 -13.85 12.12
C ALA A 89 -2.86 -12.79 12.36
N ARG A 90 -3.16 -11.82 13.22
CA ARG A 90 -2.26 -10.71 13.59
C ARG A 90 -1.21 -11.19 14.58
N ASN A 91 -0.29 -12.02 14.12
CA ASN A 91 0.76 -12.58 14.97
C ASN A 91 2.01 -11.70 14.93
N GLY A 92 2.67 -11.55 16.07
CA GLY A 92 4.00 -10.94 16.15
C GLY A 92 5.09 -11.90 15.66
N ARG A 93 6.35 -11.42 15.62
CA ARG A 93 7.50 -12.28 15.26
C ARG A 93 7.72 -13.44 16.22
N ASP A 94 7.19 -13.35 17.44
CA ASP A 94 7.21 -14.43 18.44
C ASP A 94 6.09 -15.46 18.25
N GLY A 95 5.27 -15.32 17.21
CA GLY A 95 4.15 -16.19 16.88
C GLY A 95 2.89 -15.94 17.74
N LYS A 96 2.90 -14.97 18.65
CA LYS A 96 1.73 -14.70 19.50
C LYS A 96 0.78 -13.70 18.86
N HIS A 97 -0.52 -13.87 19.10
CA HIS A 97 -1.55 -12.96 18.64
C HIS A 97 -1.44 -11.58 19.31
N ILE A 98 -1.53 -10.52 18.51
CA ILE A 98 -1.56 -9.13 18.94
C ILE A 98 -2.96 -8.56 18.65
N GLY A 99 -3.73 -8.34 19.71
CA GLY A 99 -5.11 -7.87 19.60
C GLY A 99 -5.24 -6.40 19.22
N ASN A 100 -4.27 -5.57 19.64
CA ASN A 100 -4.26 -4.13 19.42
C ASN A 100 -3.62 -3.79 18.05
N HIS A 101 -4.35 -3.07 17.20
CA HIS A 101 -3.90 -2.71 15.84
C HIS A 101 -2.62 -1.85 15.85
N ASN A 102 -2.51 -0.93 16.80
CA ASN A 102 -1.35 -0.06 16.92
C ASN A 102 -0.12 -0.85 17.36
N GLU A 103 -0.27 -1.74 18.34
CA GLU A 103 0.82 -2.62 18.76
C GLU A 103 1.25 -3.57 17.64
N PHE A 104 0.30 -4.10 16.88
CA PHE A 104 0.59 -4.96 15.72
C PHE A 104 1.36 -4.20 14.63
N GLY A 105 0.96 -2.97 14.30
CA GLY A 105 1.69 -2.14 13.34
C GLY A 105 3.09 -1.77 13.81
N GLN A 106 3.27 -1.51 15.12
CA GLN A 106 4.59 -1.22 15.71
C GLN A 106 5.49 -2.46 15.74
N GLU A 107 4.92 -3.64 16.00
CA GLU A 107 5.68 -4.90 15.93
C GLU A 107 6.30 -5.04 14.55
N TRP A 108 5.56 -4.82 13.46
CA TRP A 108 6.06 -4.99 12.09
C TRP A 108 6.87 -3.80 11.53
N GLN A 109 7.38 -2.90 12.38
CA GLN A 109 8.35 -1.89 11.96
C GLN A 109 9.67 -2.55 11.52
N VAL A 110 10.28 -2.00 10.46
CA VAL A 110 11.56 -2.49 9.93
C VAL A 110 12.69 -2.25 10.94
N ARG A 111 13.41 -3.31 11.29
CA ARG A 111 14.52 -3.31 12.25
C ARG A 111 15.85 -2.99 11.61
N GLU A 112 16.79 -2.44 12.37
CA GLU A 112 18.15 -2.07 11.91
C GLU A 112 18.93 -3.22 11.29
N ASP A 113 18.74 -4.44 11.78
CA ASP A 113 19.37 -5.67 11.29
C ASP A 113 18.69 -6.29 10.05
N GLU A 114 17.53 -5.77 9.64
CA GLU A 114 16.81 -6.19 8.44
C GLU A 114 17.31 -5.44 7.19
N LEU A 115 17.20 -6.09 6.03
CA LEU A 115 17.58 -5.50 4.75
C LEU A 115 16.79 -4.22 4.47
N LYS A 116 17.48 -3.10 4.29
CA LYS A 116 16.87 -1.81 4.01
C LYS A 116 16.50 -1.70 2.53
N LEU A 117 15.24 -1.96 2.22
CA LEU A 117 14.70 -1.85 0.86
C LEU A 117 14.34 -0.42 0.46
N PHE A 118 14.22 0.49 1.42
CA PHE A 118 13.87 1.89 1.21
C PHE A 118 15.01 2.83 1.60
N ASN A 119 15.14 3.94 0.89
CA ASN A 119 16.10 4.99 1.23
C ASN A 119 15.75 5.61 2.59
N SER A 120 16.74 5.81 3.45
CA SER A 120 16.58 6.65 4.63
C SER A 120 16.37 8.10 4.20
N TYR A 121 15.38 8.76 4.77
CA TYR A 121 15.16 10.20 4.62
C TYR A 121 15.16 10.86 5.98
N GLU A 122 15.34 12.18 6.01
CA GLU A 122 15.34 12.97 7.24
C GLU A 122 14.00 12.79 7.98
N GLY A 123 14.05 12.31 9.22
CA GLY A 123 12.85 12.02 10.04
C GLY A 123 12.26 10.61 9.86
N ALA A 124 12.88 9.73 9.06
CA ALA A 124 12.48 8.32 9.01
C ALA A 124 12.73 7.65 10.38
N VAL A 125 11.68 7.06 10.96
CA VAL A 125 11.74 6.34 12.23
C VAL A 125 11.89 4.85 11.94
N SER A 126 13.08 4.28 12.19
CA SER A 126 13.32 2.83 12.17
C SER A 126 13.52 2.31 13.58
N ALA A 127 13.21 1.02 13.82
CA ALA A 127 13.47 0.44 15.13
C ALA A 127 14.97 0.60 15.46
N PRO A 128 15.34 0.92 16.71
CA PRO A 128 14.55 0.74 17.93
C PRO A 128 13.60 1.89 18.29
N GLU A 129 13.66 3.06 17.63
CA GLU A 129 12.70 4.13 17.88
C GLU A 129 11.32 3.74 17.31
N LYS A 130 10.27 3.84 18.14
CA LYS A 130 8.91 3.49 17.72
C LYS A 130 8.30 4.61 16.88
N CYS A 131 7.51 4.25 15.88
CA CYS A 131 6.72 5.21 15.11
C CYS A 131 5.84 6.04 16.06
N LYS A 132 5.95 7.37 15.99
CA LYS A 132 5.12 8.27 16.80
C LYS A 132 3.72 8.29 16.21
N LEU A 133 2.81 7.54 16.85
CA LEU A 133 1.42 7.55 16.47
C LEU A 133 0.86 8.96 16.71
N PRO A 134 0.05 9.49 15.78
CA PRO A 134 -0.55 10.79 15.97
C PRO A 134 -1.46 10.77 17.20
N GLU A 135 -1.14 11.60 18.19
CA GLU A 135 -2.00 11.81 19.35
C GLU A 135 -3.13 12.73 18.95
N PHE A 136 -4.35 12.20 18.97
CA PHE A 136 -5.54 13.00 18.77
C PHE A 136 -6.24 13.18 20.10
N THR A 137 -6.42 14.43 20.52
CA THR A 137 -7.37 14.78 21.58
C THR A 137 -8.77 14.28 21.19
N MET A 138 -9.63 14.02 22.18
CA MET A 138 -11.04 13.65 21.94
C MET A 138 -11.73 14.63 20.97
N ALA A 139 -11.46 15.93 21.11
CA ALA A 139 -11.97 16.96 20.22
C ALA A 139 -11.45 16.83 18.78
N GLN A 140 -10.17 16.47 18.58
CA GLN A 140 -9.59 16.22 17.26
C GLN A 140 -10.11 14.92 16.63
N GLN A 141 -10.33 13.87 17.42
CA GLN A 141 -10.96 12.63 16.95
C GLN A 141 -12.40 12.90 16.48
N GLN A 142 -13.15 13.71 17.25
CA GLN A 142 -14.52 14.09 16.91
C GLN A 142 -14.57 15.03 15.71
N MET A 143 -13.61 15.95 15.56
CA MET A 143 -13.43 16.76 14.34
C MET A 143 -13.04 15.93 13.13
N ARG A 144 -12.17 14.91 13.26
CA ARG A 144 -11.84 13.99 12.16
C ARG A 144 -13.06 13.19 11.72
N LYS A 145 -13.83 12.65 12.67
CA LYS A 145 -15.10 11.99 12.38
C LYS A 145 -16.10 12.93 11.69
N ARG A 146 -16.17 14.18 12.12
CA ARG A 146 -16.97 15.22 11.44
C ARG A 146 -16.49 15.49 10.03
N ARG A 147 -15.18 15.62 9.79
CA ARG A 147 -14.61 15.86 8.45
C ARG A 147 -14.82 14.71 7.47
N LEU A 148 -14.73 13.46 7.93
CA LEU A 148 -15.12 12.29 7.12
C LEU A 148 -16.62 12.30 6.79
N ALA A 149 -17.46 12.86 7.67
CA ALA A 149 -18.90 13.04 7.42
C ALA A 149 -19.24 14.33 6.64
N GLU A 150 -18.34 15.31 6.60
CA GLU A 150 -18.42 16.57 5.85
C GLU A 150 -17.69 16.44 4.51
N SER A 151 -17.82 15.29 3.85
CA SER A 151 -17.33 15.15 2.49
C SER A 151 -17.93 16.25 1.62
N THR A 152 -17.07 16.98 0.90
CA THR A 152 -17.51 17.95 -0.09
C THR A 152 -18.04 17.27 -1.36
N LEU A 153 -17.73 15.98 -1.52
CA LEU A 153 -18.24 15.11 -2.58
C LEU A 153 -19.59 14.52 -2.17
N SER A 154 -20.53 14.46 -3.12
CA SER A 154 -21.84 13.84 -2.90
C SER A 154 -21.71 12.32 -2.74
N GLN A 155 -22.56 11.72 -1.93
CA GLN A 155 -22.59 10.26 -1.75
C GLN A 155 -22.87 9.54 -3.08
N GLU A 156 -23.75 10.09 -3.93
CA GLU A 156 -24.07 9.52 -5.24
C GLU A 156 -22.84 9.47 -6.16
N ASP A 157 -22.04 10.54 -6.19
CA ASP A 157 -20.83 10.59 -7.02
C ASP A 157 -19.78 9.57 -6.52
N ILE A 158 -19.63 9.44 -5.19
CA ILE A 158 -18.72 8.47 -4.57
C ILE A 158 -19.15 7.03 -4.91
N GLU A 159 -20.42 6.69 -4.70
CA GLU A 159 -20.97 5.37 -5.01
C GLU A 159 -20.80 5.04 -6.50
N LYS A 160 -21.08 6.01 -7.38
CA LYS A 160 -20.93 5.84 -8.83
C LYS A 160 -19.49 5.63 -9.25
N ALA A 161 -18.53 6.35 -8.65
CA ALA A 161 -17.11 6.19 -8.94
C ALA A 161 -16.62 4.77 -8.54
N CYS A 162 -17.06 4.25 -7.39
CA CYS A 162 -16.67 2.93 -6.89
C CYS A 162 -17.57 1.77 -7.37
N ALA A 163 -18.65 2.04 -8.12
CA ALA A 163 -19.65 1.04 -8.52
C ALA A 163 -19.10 -0.14 -9.33
N HIS A 164 -18.00 0.10 -10.06
CA HIS A 164 -17.34 -0.91 -10.89
C HIS A 164 -16.65 -2.03 -10.08
N LEU A 165 -16.45 -1.81 -8.77
CA LEU A 165 -15.80 -2.75 -7.88
C LEU A 165 -16.78 -3.76 -7.28
N PRO A 166 -16.30 -4.96 -6.91
CA PRO A 166 -17.08 -5.91 -6.14
C PRO A 166 -17.40 -5.35 -4.75
N GLU A 167 -18.49 -5.85 -4.15
CA GLU A 167 -19.03 -5.34 -2.88
C GLU A 167 -18.00 -5.31 -1.74
N ASN A 168 -17.13 -6.32 -1.67
CA ASN A 168 -16.09 -6.41 -0.64
C ASN A 168 -14.93 -5.40 -0.79
N GLN A 169 -14.83 -4.70 -1.93
CA GLN A 169 -13.84 -3.65 -2.18
C GLN A 169 -14.47 -2.26 -2.26
N ARG A 170 -15.77 -2.18 -2.56
CA ARG A 170 -16.47 -0.92 -2.76
C ARG A 170 -16.40 -0.01 -1.53
N SER A 171 -16.68 -0.53 -0.34
CA SER A 171 -16.65 0.27 0.89
C SER A 171 -15.26 0.83 1.21
N ALA A 172 -14.20 0.12 0.85
CA ALA A 172 -12.83 0.59 1.03
C ALA A 172 -12.46 1.67 -0.01
N CYS A 173 -12.92 1.54 -1.25
CA CYS A 173 -12.82 2.60 -2.26
C CYS A 173 -13.53 3.88 -1.83
N GLU A 174 -14.78 3.77 -1.37
CA GLU A 174 -15.56 4.91 -0.89
C GLU A 174 -14.89 5.58 0.30
N TYR A 175 -14.38 4.79 1.25
CA TYR A 175 -13.62 5.30 2.38
C TYR A 175 -12.38 6.07 1.93
N ASP A 176 -11.61 5.55 0.98
CA ASP A 176 -10.42 6.23 0.47
C ASP A 176 -10.80 7.55 -0.23
N VAL A 177 -11.82 7.57 -1.09
CA VAL A 177 -12.31 8.79 -1.74
C VAL A 177 -12.74 9.84 -0.71
N ILE A 178 -13.47 9.43 0.34
CA ILE A 178 -13.90 10.33 1.41
C ILE A 178 -12.69 10.81 2.24
N ALA A 179 -11.77 9.91 2.57
CA ALA A 179 -10.61 10.24 3.40
C ALA A 179 -9.66 11.22 2.69
N THR A 180 -9.53 11.11 1.37
CA THR A 180 -8.69 12.00 0.54
C THR A 180 -9.43 13.23 0.03
N GLN A 181 -10.76 13.23 0.06
CA GLN A 181 -11.62 14.23 -0.59
C GLN A 181 -11.34 14.32 -2.11
N ASP A 182 -11.07 13.18 -2.75
CA ASP A 182 -10.67 13.12 -4.16
C ASP A 182 -11.34 11.94 -4.87
N ILE A 183 -12.33 12.25 -5.73
CA ILE A 183 -13.11 11.24 -6.47
C ILE A 183 -12.25 10.41 -7.41
N ASP A 184 -11.17 10.99 -7.93
CA ASP A 184 -10.27 10.30 -8.85
C ASP A 184 -9.46 9.19 -8.15
N MET A 185 -9.45 9.13 -6.81
CA MET A 185 -8.91 7.99 -6.06
C MET A 185 -9.58 6.67 -6.45
N ALA A 186 -10.84 6.67 -6.88
CA ALA A 186 -11.50 5.46 -7.35
C ALA A 186 -10.78 4.82 -8.56
N SER A 187 -10.02 5.61 -9.35
CA SER A 187 -9.32 5.11 -10.54
C SER A 187 -8.12 4.20 -10.25
N VAL A 188 -7.57 4.23 -9.02
CA VAL A 188 -6.53 3.26 -8.63
C VAL A 188 -7.08 1.92 -8.18
N TRP A 189 -8.40 1.80 -8.05
CA TRP A 189 -9.01 0.56 -7.60
C TRP A 189 -9.10 -0.53 -8.69
#